data_AF-A0A1G3I8M2-F1
#
_entry.id   AF-A0A1G3I8M2-F1
#
_cell.length_a   1.000
_cell.length_b   1.000
_cell.length_c   1.000
_cell.angle_alpha   90.00
_cell.angle_beta   90.00
_cell.angle_gamma   90.00
#
_symmetry.space_group_name_H-M   'P 1'
#
loop_
_entity.id
_entity.type
_entity.pdbx_description
1 polymer ?
#
loop_
_entity_poly.entity_id
_entity_poly.type
_entity_poly.pdbx_seq_one_letter_code
_entity_poly.pdbx_strand_id
1 'polypeptide(L)' 'MAFRADMSVPYLSDIERGRSSPSLALIVDLALALRIHPAELVQGLDPAAARHGGERKRPKNG' A
#
# COMPACT_ATOMS: atom_id res chain seq x y z
N MET A 1 -15.20 4.21 -2.70
CA MET A 1 -14.21 4.54 -1.66
C MET A 1 -12.83 4.95 -2.21
N ALA A 2 -12.52 4.75 -3.50
CA ALA A 2 -11.26 5.20 -4.12
C ALA A 2 -11.07 6.73 -4.24
N PHE A 3 -12.11 7.53 -3.97
CA PHE A 3 -12.12 8.97 -4.29
C PHE A 3 -11.37 9.85 -3.27
N ARG A 4 -11.01 9.33 -2.09
CA ARG A 4 -10.46 10.17 -1.01
C ARG A 4 -8.93 10.24 -0.92
N ALA A 5 -8.21 9.38 -1.64
CA ALA A 5 -6.74 9.35 -1.60
C ALA A 5 -6.08 9.83 -2.90
N ASP A 6 -6.84 10.46 -3.82
CA ASP A 6 -6.38 10.85 -5.17
C ASP A 6 -5.63 9.72 -5.90
N MET A 7 -6.10 8.49 -5.71
CA MET A 7 -5.43 7.30 -6.19
C MET A 7 -6.05 6.82 -7.49
N SER A 8 -5.21 6.53 -8.49
CA SER A 8 -5.67 5.85 -9.69
C SER A 8 -6.19 4.45 -9.35
N VAL A 9 -7.27 4.02 -10.01
CA VAL A 9 -7.84 2.68 -9.85
C VAL A 9 -6.79 1.57 -10.08
N PRO A 10 -5.89 1.67 -11.08
CA PRO A 10 -4.82 0.69 -11.26
C PRO A 10 -3.87 0.59 -10.06
N TYR A 11 -3.48 1.74 -9.48
CA TYR A 11 -2.54 1.76 -8.36
C TYR A 11 -3.16 1.15 -7.09
N LEU A 12 -4.44 1.43 -6.81
CA LEU A 12 -5.17 0.77 -5.73
C LEU A 12 -5.22 -0.74 -5.91
N SER A 13 -5.52 -1.17 -7.13
CA SER A 13 -5.57 -2.58 -7.53
C SER A 13 -4.23 -3.31 -7.36
N ASP A 14 -3.09 -2.62 -7.51
CA ASP A 14 -1.77 -3.20 -7.28
C ASP A 14 -1.47 -3.38 -5.80
N ILE A 15 -1.88 -2.42 -4.96
CA ILE A 15 -1.73 -2.50 -3.50
C ILE A 15 -2.56 -3.65 -2.94
N GLU A 16 -3.84 -3.76 -3.34
CA GLU A 16 -4.74 -4.82 -2.89
C GLU A 16 -4.25 -6.24 -3.25
N ARG A 17 -3.46 -6.36 -4.33
CA ARG A 17 -2.88 -7.62 -4.79
C ARG A 17 -1.44 -7.84 -4.33
N GLY A 18 -0.91 -6.97 -3.47
CA GLY A 18 0.46 -7.07 -2.94
C GLY A 18 1.57 -6.86 -3.99
N ARG A 19 1.25 -6.30 -5.17
CA ARG A 19 2.23 -6.00 -6.21
C ARG A 19 3.01 -4.72 -5.93
N SER A 20 2.41 -3.81 -5.16
CA SER A 20 3.00 -2.55 -4.75
C SER A 20 2.87 -2.37 -3.24
N SER A 21 3.96 -1.98 -2.58
CA SER A 21 3.92 -1.59 -1.18
C SER A 21 3.52 -0.11 -1.08
N PRO A 22 2.47 0.25 -0.33
CA PRO A 22 2.11 1.65 -0.13
C PRO A 22 3.21 2.37 0.68
N SER A 23 3.36 3.68 0.44
CA SER A 23 4.21 4.52 1.30
C SER A 23 3.54 4.76 2.66
N LEU A 24 4.33 5.16 3.66
CA LEU A 24 3.77 5.54 4.96
C LEU A 24 2.80 6.72 4.85
N ALA A 25 3.13 7.71 4.00
CA ALA A 25 2.24 8.85 3.74
C ALA A 25 0.87 8.39 3.24
N LEU A 26 0.85 7.44 2.31
CA LEU A 26 -0.38 6.88 1.78
C LEU A 26 -1.20 6.12 2.84
N ILE A 27 -0.55 5.38 3.73
CA ILE A 27 -1.21 4.73 4.86
C ILE A 27 -1.91 5.77 5.76
N VAL A 28 -1.25 6.90 6.02
CA VAL A 28 -1.84 8.00 6.81
C VAL A 28 -3.03 8.63 6.09
N ASP A 29 -2.90 8.94 4.79
CA ASP A 29 -3.98 9.54 4.00
C ASP A 29 -5.22 8.63 3.94
N LEU A 30 -5.02 7.32 3.79
CA LEU A 30 -6.08 6.32 3.81
C LEU A 30 -6.79 6.27 5.18
N ALA A 31 -6.04 6.28 6.28
CA ALA A 31 -6.61 6.27 7.62
C ALA A 31 -7.46 7.52 7.89
N LEU A 32 -6.98 8.70 7.48
CA LEU A 32 -7.72 9.96 7.57
C LEU A 32 -9.01 9.91 6.73
N ALA A 33 -8.94 9.41 5.51
CA ALA A 33 -10.10 9.23 4.62
C ALA A 33 -11.18 8.30 5.21
N LEU A 34 -10.74 7.30 5.97
CA LEU A 34 -11.59 6.33 6.68
C LEU A 34 -12.05 6.83 8.05
N ARG A 35 -11.51 7.95 8.55
CA ARG A 35 -11.75 8.51 9.90
C ARG A 35 -11.39 7.53 11.02
N ILE A 36 -10.27 6.82 10.85
CA ILE A 36 -9.67 5.95 11.86
C ILE A 36 -8.25 6.45 12.19
N HIS A 37 -7.69 6.03 13.31
CA HIS A 37 -6.29 6.32 13.62
C HIS A 37 -5.36 5.48 12.72
N PRO A 38 -4.24 6.02 12.17
CA PRO A 38 -3.34 5.27 11.29
C PRO A 38 -2.84 3.95 11.87
N ALA A 39 -2.66 3.89 13.19
CA ALA A 39 -2.28 2.65 13.87
C ALA A 39 -3.28 1.53 13.63
N GLU A 40 -4.59 1.81 13.55
CA GLU A 40 -5.65 0.81 13.32
C GLU A 40 -5.49 0.11 11.96
N LEU A 41 -4.97 0.81 10.95
CA LEU A 41 -4.76 0.27 9.60
C LEU A 41 -3.61 -0.76 9.54
N VAL A 42 -2.70 -0.72 10.52
CA VAL A 42 -1.51 -1.57 10.58
C VAL A 42 -1.54 -2.55 11.76
N GLN A 43 -2.68 -2.64 12.48
CA GLN A 43 -2.84 -3.58 13.58
C GLN A 43 -2.73 -5.03 13.09
N GLY A 44 -2.00 -5.85 13.84
CA GLY A 44 -1.84 -7.27 13.53
C GLY A 44 -0.89 -7.59 12.38
N LEU A 45 -0.19 -6.60 11.82
CA LEU A 45 0.88 -6.85 10.86
C LEU A 45 2.06 -7.52 11.58
N ASP A 46 2.46 -8.70 11.07
CA ASP A 46 3.69 -9.34 11.45
C ASP A 46 4.84 -8.84 10.55
N PRO A 47 5.81 -8.07 11.09
CA PRO A 47 6.96 -7.61 10.32
C PRO A 47 7.85 -8.76 9.80
N ALA A 48 7.74 -9.96 10.38
CA ALA A 48 8.44 -11.16 9.90
C ALA A 48 7.70 -11.84 8.73
N ALA A 49 6.38 -11.67 8.61
CA ALA A 49 5.55 -12.19 7.52
C ALA A 49 5.68 -11.38 6.22
N ALA A 50 6.29 -10.19 6.26
CA ALA A 50 6.54 -9.32 5.11
C ALA A 50 7.60 -9.85 4.12
N ARG A 51 7.70 -11.17 3.97
CA ARG A 51 8.60 -11.84 3.05
C ARG A 51 7.80 -12.45 1.92
N HIS A 52 7.45 -11.62 0.94
CA HIS A 52 7.40 -11.95 -0.50
C HIS A 52 6.87 -10.73 -1.27
N GLY A 53 7.65 -9.65 -1.27
CA GLY A 53 7.54 -8.63 -2.33
C GLY A 53 8.25 -9.18 -3.56
N GLY A 54 7.49 -9.41 -4.63
CA GLY A 54 7.95 -10.01 -5.88
C GLY A 54 9.24 -9.39 -6.41
N GLU A 55 10.01 -10.21 -7.12
CA GLU A 55 11.19 -9.82 -7.89
C GLU A 55 10.98 -8.43 -8.51
N ARG A 56 11.60 -7.41 -7.93
CA ARG A 56 11.77 -6.14 -8.63
C ARG A 56 12.59 -6.48 -9.86
N LYS A 57 11.95 -6.66 -11.02
CA LYS A 57 12.64 -6.89 -12.29
C LYS A 57 13.60 -5.73 -12.48
N ARG A 58 14.89 -6.03 -12.32
CA ARG A 58 15.99 -5.12 -12.57
C ARG A 58 15.78 -4.51 -13.96
N PRO A 59 15.77 -3.18 -14.12
CA PRO A 59 15.61 -2.57 -15.43
C PRO A 59 16.70 -3.13 -16.35
N LYS A 60 16.30 -3.62 -17.53
CA LYS A 60 17.23 -3.96 -18.59
C LYS A 60 17.69 -2.65 -19.19
N ASN A 61 18.89 -2.23 -18.84
CA ASN A 61 19.56 -1.13 -19.54
C ASN A 61 19.70 -1.56 -21.01
N GLY A 62 19.09 -0.78 -21.91
CA GLY A 62 19.25 -0.85 -23.35
C GLY A 62 19.70 0.50 -23.87
#